data_AF-A0A7U9X6S2-F1
#
_entry.id   AF-A0A7U9X6S2-F1
#
_cell.length_a   1.000
_cell.length_b   1.000
_cell.length_c   1.000
_cell.angle_alpha   90.00
_cell.angle_beta   90.00
_cell.angle_gamma   90.00
#
_symmetry.space_group_name_H-M   'P 1'
#
loop_
_entity.id
_entity.type
_entity.pdbx_description
1 polymer ?
#
loop_
_entity_poly.entity_id
_entity_poly.type
_entity_poly.pdbx_seq_one_letter_code
_entity_poly.pdbx_strand_id
1 'polypeptide(L)'
;MLKEKQKFKEIHDSYVIFITKNDYMKMGLSMYHVERTVQETGTLFGDGSHIIYVNGSYKVDADPVGKLIHDFRCTSAVDMFYQELAKSVRHFKETEGGQNQVCKAMEERIDRERDKERIETLFAAVKNLMEVMKMNAEQAMTTLEISDADKVVLAKRF
;
A
#
# COMPACT_ATOMS: atom_id res chain seq x y z
N MET A 1 -1.68 4.53 23.62
CA MET A 1 -2.90 4.17 24.40
C MET A 1 -2.50 4.09 25.87
N LEU A 2 -3.19 4.80 26.75
CA LEU A 2 -2.94 4.70 28.19
C LEU A 2 -3.49 3.39 28.73
N LYS A 3 -2.79 2.78 29.68
CA LYS A 3 -3.30 1.65 30.46
C LYS A 3 -4.27 2.15 31.54
N GLU A 4 -5.10 1.23 32.03
CA GLU A 4 -6.01 1.51 33.14
C GLU A 4 -5.26 2.11 34.35
N LYS A 5 -5.81 3.20 34.91
CA LYS A 5 -5.25 4.01 36.02
C LYS A 5 -4.05 4.91 35.71
N GLN A 6 -3.63 5.07 34.46
CA GLN A 6 -2.68 6.15 34.11
C GLN A 6 -3.35 7.52 34.09
N LYS A 7 -2.63 8.55 34.55
CA LYS A 7 -3.12 9.94 34.54
C LYS A 7 -3.20 10.44 33.10
N PHE A 8 -4.27 11.17 32.76
CA PHE A 8 -4.48 11.72 31.41
C PHE A 8 -3.33 12.63 30.92
N LYS A 9 -2.57 13.21 31.85
CA LYS A 9 -1.36 14.01 31.58
C LYS A 9 -0.16 13.20 31.06
N GLU A 10 -0.24 11.87 31.01
CA GLU A 10 0.83 10.96 30.54
C GLU A 10 0.58 10.42 29.12
N ILE A 11 -0.39 10.98 28.38
CA ILE A 11 -0.58 10.64 26.96
C ILE A 11 0.72 10.92 26.22
N HIS A 12 1.26 9.88 25.59
CA HIS A 12 2.44 9.99 24.75
C HIS A 12 2.05 10.63 23.44
N ASP A 13 2.95 11.45 22.91
CA ASP A 13 2.80 12.04 21.59
C ASP A 13 2.53 10.96 20.53
N SER A 14 1.61 11.27 19.62
CA SER A 14 1.24 10.43 18.50
C SER A 14 1.80 11.03 17.21
N TYR A 15 2.61 10.26 16.51
CA TYR A 15 3.18 10.65 15.21
C TYR A 15 2.54 9.82 14.10
N VAL A 16 1.98 10.50 13.10
CA VAL A 16 1.52 9.90 11.85
C VAL A 16 2.44 10.37 10.73
N ILE A 17 3.19 9.44 10.13
CA ILE A 17 4.17 9.74 9.09
C ILE A 17 3.66 9.24 7.74
N PHE A 18 3.44 10.16 6.81
CA PHE A 18 3.10 9.87 5.42
C PHE A 18 4.35 9.93 4.56
N ILE A 19 4.78 8.80 3.99
CA ILE A 19 5.87 8.75 3.02
C ILE A 19 5.25 8.77 1.62
N THR A 20 5.44 9.86 0.87
CA THR A 20 4.84 10.04 -0.45
C THR A 20 5.87 9.85 -1.55
N LYS A 21 5.48 9.22 -2.67
CA LYS A 21 6.40 9.03 -3.82
C LYS A 21 6.93 10.35 -4.39
N ASN A 22 6.06 11.37 -4.46
CA ASN A 22 6.37 12.69 -4.97
C ASN A 22 6.27 13.73 -3.85
N ASP A 23 6.74 14.94 -4.13
CA ASP A 23 6.51 16.11 -3.28
C ASP A 23 5.04 16.51 -3.29
N TYR A 24 4.25 15.97 -2.36
CA TYR A 24 2.81 16.21 -2.28
C TYR A 24 2.49 17.69 -2.02
N MET A 25 3.28 18.35 -1.15
CA MET A 25 3.09 19.77 -0.80
C MET A 25 3.71 20.72 -1.84
N LYS A 26 4.60 20.22 -2.73
CA LYS A 26 5.26 20.99 -3.80
C LYS A 26 6.09 22.18 -3.29
N MET A 27 6.72 22.02 -2.14
CA MET A 27 7.53 23.07 -1.49
C MET A 27 9.03 22.77 -1.51
N GLY A 28 9.46 21.63 -2.05
CA GLY A 28 10.86 21.27 -2.26
C GLY A 28 11.64 20.86 -1.01
N LEU A 29 10.99 20.70 0.15
CA LEU A 29 11.64 20.27 1.38
C LEU A 29 11.66 18.74 1.51
N SER A 30 12.54 18.22 2.36
CA SER A 30 12.63 16.79 2.66
C SER A 30 11.42 16.27 3.46
N MET A 31 10.86 17.10 4.34
CA MET A 31 9.66 16.80 5.10
C MET A 31 8.86 18.06 5.51
N TYR A 32 7.61 17.85 5.90
CA TYR A 32 6.68 18.87 6.33
C TYR A 32 5.99 18.45 7.63
N HIS A 33 6.05 19.32 8.64
CA HIS A 33 5.32 19.13 9.89
C HIS A 33 3.97 19.83 9.76
N VAL A 34 2.90 19.08 10.02
CA VAL A 34 1.53 19.58 10.01
C VAL A 34 1.01 19.51 11.44
N GLU A 35 0.82 20.69 12.01
CA GLU A 35 0.36 20.89 13.38
C GLU A 35 -1.05 21.49 13.41
N ARG A 36 -1.80 21.18 14.46
CA ARG A 36 -3.12 21.76 14.69
C ARG A 36 -2.99 23.12 15.38
N THR A 37 -3.80 24.08 14.96
CA THR A 37 -3.87 25.42 15.53
C THR A 37 -5.28 25.75 15.97
N VAL A 38 -5.41 26.58 17.01
CA VAL A 38 -6.68 27.20 17.41
C VAL A 38 -6.96 28.35 16.46
N GLN A 39 -8.13 28.35 15.80
CA GLN A 39 -8.41 29.28 14.69
C GLN A 39 -8.45 30.74 15.14
N GLU A 40 -9.00 31.00 16.33
CA GLU A 40 -9.20 32.35 16.86
C GLU A 40 -7.88 33.02 17.27
N THR A 41 -6.91 32.23 17.72
CA THR A 41 -5.63 32.74 18.26
C THR A 41 -4.44 32.45 17.35
N GLY A 42 -4.58 31.54 16.39
CA GLY A 42 -3.48 31.02 15.56
C GLY A 42 -2.45 30.21 16.35
N THR A 43 -2.65 29.99 17.66
CA THR A 43 -1.68 29.30 18.51
C THR A 43 -1.73 27.80 18.28
N LEU A 44 -0.58 27.13 18.40
CA LEU A 44 -0.50 25.68 18.38
C LEU A 44 -1.41 25.09 19.46
N PHE A 45 -2.17 24.06 19.08
CA PHE A 45 -3.11 23.41 19.99
C PHE A 45 -2.39 22.58 21.06
N GLY A 46 -1.25 21.96 20.72
CA GLY A 46 -0.38 21.27 21.68
C GLY A 46 -0.98 19.99 22.26
N ASP A 47 -1.73 19.22 21.47
CA ASP A 47 -2.35 17.95 21.87
C ASP A 47 -1.44 16.72 21.72
N GLY A 48 -0.15 16.95 21.42
CA GLY A 48 0.82 15.88 21.16
C GLY A 48 0.52 15.07 19.89
N SER A 49 -0.38 15.55 19.01
CA SER A 49 -0.69 14.87 17.75
C SER A 49 0.07 15.53 16.59
N HIS A 50 1.07 14.83 16.07
CA HIS A 50 1.97 15.30 15.04
C HIS A 50 1.75 14.55 13.73
N ILE A 51 1.64 15.28 12.62
CA ILE A 51 1.59 14.69 11.29
C ILE A 51 2.83 15.13 10.52
N ILE A 52 3.54 14.18 9.93
CA ILE A 52 4.74 14.45 9.13
C ILE A 52 4.54 13.91 7.73
N TYR A 53 4.70 14.76 6.72
CA TYR A 53 4.78 14.34 5.32
C TYR A 53 6.23 14.29 4.88
N VAL A 54 6.71 13.13 4.46
CA VAL A 54 8.06 12.92 3.93
C VAL A 54 8.01 12.90 2.41
N ASN A 55 8.78 13.77 1.79
CA ASN A 55 8.86 13.93 0.34
C ASN A 55 9.80 12.89 -0.28
N GLY A 56 9.27 11.77 -0.78
CA GLY A 56 10.07 10.72 -1.42
C GLY A 56 10.73 11.10 -2.75
N SER A 57 10.43 12.28 -3.32
CA SER A 57 11.12 12.78 -4.51
C SER A 57 12.30 13.70 -4.21
N TYR A 58 12.58 13.99 -2.94
CA TYR A 58 13.70 14.81 -2.52
C TYR A 58 15.04 14.16 -2.91
N LYS A 59 15.99 14.92 -3.46
CA LYS A 59 17.23 14.42 -4.08
C LYS A 59 18.52 14.95 -3.44
N VAL A 60 18.41 15.61 -2.29
CA VAL A 60 19.57 16.19 -1.63
C VAL A 60 19.96 15.31 -0.46
N ASP A 61 21.11 14.66 -0.56
CA ASP A 61 21.53 13.66 0.43
C ASP A 61 22.41 14.27 1.54
N ALA A 62 22.15 15.55 1.86
CA ALA A 62 22.90 16.31 2.84
C ALA A 62 22.45 16.04 4.29
N ASP A 63 21.16 15.75 4.48
CA ASP A 63 20.56 15.49 5.78
C ASP A 63 20.13 14.02 5.95
N PRO A 64 19.92 13.53 7.19
CA PRO A 64 19.54 12.13 7.44
C PRO A 64 18.29 11.67 6.68
N VAL A 65 17.32 12.55 6.50
CA VAL A 65 16.07 12.21 5.81
C VAL A 65 16.29 12.16 4.31
N GLY A 66 17.11 13.06 3.76
CA GLY A 66 17.61 12.97 2.39
C GLY A 66 18.28 11.63 2.10
N LYS A 67 19.22 11.20 2.95
CA LYS A 67 19.87 9.88 2.84
C LYS A 67 18.89 8.72 2.95
N LEU A 68 17.88 8.83 3.81
CA LEU A 68 16.85 7.79 3.95
C LEU A 68 16.00 7.68 2.67
N ILE A 69 15.64 8.82 2.07
CA ILE A 69 14.88 8.88 0.82
C ILE A 69 15.73 8.39 -0.36
N HIS A 70 17.04 8.67 -0.37
CA HIS A 70 17.99 8.08 -1.31
C HIS A 70 17.94 6.55 -1.23
N ASP A 71 18.12 6.00 -0.03
CA ASP A 71 18.12 4.56 0.20
C ASP A 71 16.83 3.87 -0.23
N PHE A 72 15.67 4.47 -0.01
CA PHE A 72 14.40 3.91 -0.50
C PHE A 72 14.31 3.82 -2.02
N ARG A 73 15.12 4.57 -2.77
CA ARG A 73 15.20 4.53 -4.24
C ARG A 73 16.32 3.64 -4.75
N CYS A 74 17.27 3.24 -3.91
CA CYS A 74 18.38 2.39 -4.29
C CYS A 74 17.92 1.00 -4.75
N THR A 75 18.56 0.50 -5.80
CA THR A 75 18.33 -0.85 -6.30
C THR A 75 19.28 -1.87 -5.72
N SER A 76 20.49 -1.46 -5.34
CA SER A 76 21.52 -2.32 -4.72
C SER A 76 21.83 -1.87 -3.29
N ALA A 77 22.19 -2.84 -2.45
CA ALA A 77 22.56 -2.59 -1.06
C ALA A 77 23.89 -1.83 -0.90
N VAL A 78 24.79 -1.91 -1.89
CA VAL A 78 26.12 -1.26 -1.80
C VAL A 78 26.05 0.26 -1.92
N ASP A 79 24.99 0.77 -2.55
CA ASP A 79 24.78 2.21 -2.77
C ASP A 79 24.02 2.87 -1.61
N MET A 80 23.66 2.12 -0.56
CA MET A 80 22.83 2.61 0.53
C MET A 80 23.66 3.16 1.69
N PHE A 81 23.17 4.24 2.31
CA PHE A 81 23.78 4.86 3.49
C PHE A 81 23.49 4.08 4.79
N TYR A 82 22.26 3.59 4.96
CA TYR A 82 21.78 2.92 6.17
C TYR A 82 21.92 1.40 6.07
N GLN A 83 22.72 0.84 6.98
CA GLN A 83 23.07 -0.58 6.97
C GLN A 83 21.87 -1.50 7.25
N GLU A 84 20.89 -1.04 8.04
CA GLU A 84 19.65 -1.77 8.33
C GLU A 84 18.84 -2.00 7.06
N LEU A 85 18.73 -0.98 6.22
CA LEU A 85 18.05 -1.07 4.94
C LEU A 85 18.90 -1.87 3.93
N ALA A 86 20.20 -1.62 3.88
CA ALA A 86 21.14 -2.34 3.02
C ALA A 86 21.09 -3.87 3.25
N LYS A 87 21.09 -4.31 4.52
CA LYS A 87 20.97 -5.74 4.87
C LYS A 87 19.68 -6.35 4.36
N SER A 88 18.56 -5.64 4.50
CA SER A 88 17.25 -6.10 4.04
C SER A 88 17.20 -6.18 2.51
N VAL A 89 17.68 -5.15 1.81
CA VAL A 89 17.77 -5.13 0.34
C VAL A 89 18.67 -6.26 -0.16
N ARG A 90 19.83 -6.45 0.46
CA ARG A 90 20.75 -7.55 0.13
C ARG A 90 20.09 -8.91 0.30
N HIS A 91 19.39 -9.12 1.41
CA HIS A 91 18.67 -10.38 1.64
C HIS A 91 17.64 -10.65 0.54
N PHE A 92 16.72 -9.73 0.29
CA PHE A 92 15.61 -9.98 -0.64
C PHE A 92 15.99 -9.90 -2.12
N LYS A 93 16.98 -9.09 -2.50
CA LYS A 93 17.34 -8.86 -3.90
C LYS A 93 18.63 -9.53 -4.34
N GLU A 94 19.55 -9.83 -3.44
CA GLU A 94 20.90 -10.30 -3.80
C GLU A 94 21.21 -11.71 -3.27
N THR A 95 20.39 -12.29 -2.39
CA THR A 95 20.53 -13.70 -1.98
C THR A 95 19.57 -14.60 -2.74
N GLU A 96 20.03 -15.79 -3.15
CA GLU A 96 19.20 -16.77 -3.88
C GLU A 96 17.92 -17.13 -3.10
N GLY A 97 18.01 -17.29 -1.78
CA GLY A 97 16.87 -17.60 -0.92
C GLY A 97 15.82 -16.48 -0.87
N GLY A 98 16.25 -15.22 -0.78
CA GLY A 98 15.36 -14.06 -0.79
C GLY A 98 14.74 -13.80 -2.16
N GLN A 99 15.52 -13.95 -3.24
CA GLN A 99 15.02 -13.84 -4.61
C GLN A 99 13.92 -14.87 -4.89
N ASN A 100 14.12 -16.13 -4.49
CA ASN A 100 13.11 -17.17 -4.67
C ASN A 100 11.80 -16.86 -3.93
N GLN A 101 11.87 -16.29 -2.72
CA GLN A 101 10.67 -15.88 -1.98
C GLN A 101 9.93 -14.74 -2.68
N VAL A 102 10.65 -13.73 -3.17
CA VAL A 102 10.05 -12.59 -3.89
C VAL A 102 9.47 -13.04 -5.23
N CYS A 103 10.18 -13.87 -5.99
CA CYS A 103 9.69 -14.44 -7.25
C CYS A 103 8.40 -15.24 -7.02
N LYS A 104 8.38 -16.13 -6.04
CA LYS A 104 7.17 -16.90 -5.70
C LYS A 104 6.00 -16.00 -5.32
N ALA A 105 6.23 -14.98 -4.48
CA ALA A 105 5.18 -14.04 -4.10
C ALA A 105 4.65 -13.23 -5.31
N MET A 106 5.51 -12.93 -6.28
CA MET A 106 5.14 -12.25 -7.51
C MET A 106 4.33 -13.17 -8.44
N GLU A 107 4.76 -14.43 -8.62
CA GLU A 107 4.04 -15.44 -9.40
C GLU A 107 2.64 -15.66 -8.83
N GLU A 108 2.52 -15.89 -7.52
CA GLU A 108 1.23 -16.04 -6.86
C GLU A 108 0.34 -14.79 -7.01
N ARG A 109 0.94 -13.60 -7.07
CA ARG A 109 0.18 -12.37 -7.31
C ARG A 109 -0.33 -12.31 -8.75
N ILE A 110 0.51 -12.63 -9.73
CA ILE A 110 0.14 -12.66 -11.15
C ILE A 110 -0.98 -13.67 -11.38
N ASP A 111 -0.88 -14.87 -10.79
CA ASP A 111 -1.91 -15.89 -10.92
C ASP A 111 -3.23 -15.45 -10.29
N ARG A 112 -3.20 -14.82 -9.12
CA ARG A 112 -4.39 -14.22 -8.50
C ARG A 112 -5.02 -13.11 -9.35
N GLU A 113 -4.21 -12.28 -10.00
CA GLU A 113 -4.72 -11.22 -10.88
C GLU A 113 -5.34 -11.82 -12.15
N ARG A 114 -4.71 -12.84 -12.76
CA ARG A 114 -5.28 -13.58 -13.90
C ARG A 114 -6.60 -14.25 -13.55
N ASP A 115 -6.69 -14.89 -12.38
CA ASP A 115 -7.94 -15.51 -11.92
C ASP A 115 -9.04 -14.47 -11.72
N LYS A 116 -8.71 -13.29 -11.20
CA LYS A 116 -9.67 -12.19 -11.07
C LYS A 116 -10.17 -11.70 -12.43
N GLU A 117 -9.28 -11.44 -13.38
CA GLU A 117 -9.64 -11.01 -14.74
C GLU A 117 -10.51 -12.05 -15.45
N ARG A 118 -10.17 -13.34 -15.29
CA ARG A 118 -10.93 -14.45 -15.85
C ARG A 118 -12.35 -14.49 -15.27
N ILE A 119 -12.49 -14.38 -13.95
CA ILE A 119 -13.81 -14.35 -13.27
C ILE A 119 -14.60 -13.10 -13.67
N GLU A 120 -13.97 -11.94 -13.83
CA GLU A 120 -14.64 -10.72 -14.29
C GLU A 120 -15.16 -10.86 -15.72
N THR A 121 -14.36 -11.46 -16.60
CA THR A 121 -14.76 -11.73 -17.99
C THR A 121 -15.95 -12.69 -18.06
N LEU A 122 -15.92 -13.78 -17.27
CA LEU A 122 -17.04 -14.72 -17.17
C LEU A 122 -18.29 -14.06 -16.59
N PHE A 123 -18.14 -13.23 -15.56
CA PHE A 123 -19.26 -12.48 -14.97
C PHE A 123 -19.92 -11.55 -15.98
N ALA A 124 -19.14 -10.82 -16.77
CA ALA A 124 -19.66 -9.95 -17.82
C ALA A 124 -20.38 -10.75 -18.92
N ALA A 125 -19.85 -11.90 -19.32
CA ALA A 125 -20.49 -12.79 -20.29
C ALA A 125 -21.83 -13.33 -19.78
N VAL A 126 -21.87 -13.83 -18.53
CA VAL A 126 -23.11 -14.32 -17.88
C VAL A 126 -24.15 -13.20 -17.82
N LYS A 127 -23.76 -11.99 -17.40
CA LYS A 127 -24.66 -10.84 -17.32
C LYS A 127 -25.23 -10.45 -18.69
N ASN A 128 -24.41 -10.43 -19.73
CA ASN A 128 -24.86 -10.16 -21.10
C ASN A 128 -25.89 -11.21 -21.58
N LEU A 129 -25.67 -12.49 -21.30
CA LEU A 129 -26.63 -13.55 -21.64
C LEU A 129 -27.94 -13.40 -20.88
N MET A 130 -27.89 -13.04 -19.60
CA MET A 130 -29.09 -12.77 -18.81
C MET A 130 -29.90 -11.60 -19.38
N GLU A 131 -29.23 -10.53 -19.83
CA GLU A 131 -29.88 -9.34 -20.37
C GLU A 131 -30.48 -9.57 -21.77
N VAL A 132 -29.69 -10.15 -22.67
CA VAL A 132 -30.03 -10.34 -24.09
C VAL A 132 -30.96 -11.52 -24.30
N MET A 133 -30.65 -12.66 -23.68
CA MET A 133 -31.40 -13.91 -23.88
C MET A 133 -32.44 -14.19 -22.79
N LYS A 134 -32.62 -13.29 -21.82
CA LYS A 134 -33.57 -13.42 -20.70
C LYS A 134 -33.39 -14.71 -19.89
N MET A 135 -32.17 -15.23 -19.86
CA MET A 135 -31.81 -16.42 -19.09
C MET A 135 -31.59 -16.03 -17.62
N ASN A 136 -31.80 -16.98 -16.70
CA ASN A 136 -31.33 -16.80 -15.32
C ASN A 136 -29.82 -17.10 -15.22
N ALA A 137 -29.20 -16.73 -14.10
CA ALA A 137 -27.74 -16.86 -13.91
C ALA A 137 -27.25 -18.31 -14.05
N GLU A 138 -28.00 -19.28 -13.52
CA GLU A 138 -27.65 -20.71 -13.58
C GLU A 138 -27.70 -21.26 -15.01
N GLN A 139 -28.73 -20.90 -15.76
CA GLN A 139 -28.87 -21.23 -17.18
C GLN A 139 -27.73 -20.62 -17.99
N ALA A 140 -27.43 -19.34 -17.80
CA ALA A 140 -26.35 -18.65 -18.50
C ALA A 140 -24.97 -19.24 -18.19
N MET A 141 -24.69 -19.58 -16.92
CA MET A 141 -23.45 -20.26 -16.53
C MET A 141 -23.32 -21.67 -17.12
N THR A 142 -24.44 -22.40 -17.25
CA THR A 142 -24.48 -23.72 -17.89
C THR A 142 -24.28 -23.63 -19.40
N THR A 143 -24.88 -22.63 -20.06
CA THR A 143 -24.71 -22.37 -21.50
C THR A 143 -23.27 -21.99 -21.87
N LEU A 144 -22.58 -21.26 -21.00
CA LEU A 144 -21.16 -20.92 -21.17
C LEU A 144 -20.20 -22.04 -20.77
N GLU A 145 -20.72 -23.22 -20.37
CA GLU A 145 -19.93 -24.37 -19.91
C GLU A 145 -18.90 -23.99 -18.82
N ILE A 146 -19.29 -23.07 -17.93
CA ILE A 146 -18.41 -22.59 -16.86
C ILE A 146 -18.08 -23.73 -15.90
N SER A 147 -16.83 -23.80 -15.44
CA SER A 147 -16.38 -24.83 -14.49
C SER A 147 -17.14 -24.73 -13.16
N ASP A 148 -17.34 -25.85 -12.47
CA ASP A 148 -18.09 -25.85 -11.20
C ASP A 148 -17.40 -25.03 -10.11
N ALA A 149 -16.07 -24.97 -10.12
CA ALA A 149 -15.30 -24.12 -9.21
C ALA A 149 -15.63 -22.62 -9.44
N ASP A 150 -15.71 -22.19 -10.69
CA ASP A 150 -16.02 -20.81 -11.03
C ASP A 150 -17.48 -20.46 -10.83
N LYS A 151 -18.40 -21.41 -11.06
CA LYS A 151 -19.83 -21.23 -10.75
C LYS A 151 -20.03 -20.88 -9.28
N VAL A 152 -19.33 -21.55 -8.36
CA VAL A 152 -19.41 -21.25 -6.92
C VAL A 152 -18.93 -19.83 -6.60
N VAL A 153 -17.90 -19.35 -7.30
CA VAL A 153 -17.37 -17.99 -7.13
C VAL A 153 -18.34 -16.95 -7.72
N LEU A 154 -18.87 -17.21 -8.91
CA LEU A 154 -19.78 -16.31 -9.63
C LEU A 154 -21.16 -16.24 -8.97
N ALA A 155 -21.67 -17.34 -8.44
CA ALA A 155 -22.96 -17.39 -7.74
C ALA A 155 -23.03 -16.49 -6.50
N LYS A 156 -21.88 -16.11 -5.93
CA LYS A 156 -21.82 -15.13 -4.81
C LYS A 156 -21.96 -13.68 -5.28
N ARG A 157 -21.90 -13.41 -6.59
CA ARG A 157 -21.96 -12.06 -7.18
C ARG A 157 -23.33 -11.70 -7.77
N PHE A 158 -24.23 -12.68 -7.88
CA PHE A 158 -25.61 -12.52 -8.35
C PHE A 158 -26.57 -12.72 -7.18
#